data_AF-S4NQQ6-F1
#
_entry.id   AF-S4NQQ6-F1
#
_cell.length_a   1.000
_cell.length_b   1.000
_cell.length_c   1.000
_cell.angle_alpha   90.00
_cell.angle_beta   90.00
_cell.angle_gamma   90.00
#
_symmetry.space_group_name_H-M   'P 1'
#
loop_
_entity.id
_entity.type
_entity.pdbx_description
1 polymer ?
#
loop_
_entity_poly.entity_id
_entity_poly.type
_entity_poly.pdbx_seq_one_letter_code
_entity_poly.pdbx_strand_id
1 'polypeptide(L)'
;PNVKQVKTIVQLNNEELDLVDTTIFLGITLDAKLQWGPHINNLANRLSSAAYAVKKIRHMTNIETARLVYFSYFHSIMSYGILLWG
;
A
#
# COMPACT_ATOMS: atom_id res chain seq x y z
N PRO A 1 21.77 23.82 5.37
CA PRO A 1 22.15 23.04 6.58
C PRO A 1 22.54 21.61 6.19
N ASN A 2 23.85 21.36 6.04
CA ASN A 2 24.41 20.05 5.69
C ASN A 2 24.37 19.11 6.90
N VAL A 3 23.34 18.27 7.00
CA VAL A 3 23.29 17.19 7.99
C VAL A 3 24.19 16.07 7.48
N LYS A 4 25.30 15.81 8.19
CA LYS A 4 26.16 14.66 7.92
C LYS A 4 25.33 13.38 8.07
N GLN A 5 25.18 12.60 7.00
CA GLN A 5 24.61 11.27 7.10
C GLN A 5 25.59 10.38 7.86
N VAL A 6 25.29 10.11 9.13
CA VAL A 6 26.00 9.12 9.92
C VAL A 6 25.52 7.75 9.45
N LYS A 7 26.43 6.97 8.85
CA LYS A 7 26.16 5.57 8.49
C LYS A 7 26.11 4.75 9.79
N THR A 8 24.92 4.56 10.34
CA THR A 8 24.72 3.72 11.53
C THR A 8 24.77 2.25 11.12
N ILE A 9 25.77 1.52 11.61
CA ILE A 9 25.87 0.07 11.42
C ILE A 9 25.11 -0.59 12.58
N VAL A 10 24.04 -1.31 12.27
CA VAL A 10 23.24 -2.04 13.28
C VAL A 10 23.59 -3.52 13.16
N GLN A 11 24.04 -4.12 14.27
CA GLN A 11 24.37 -5.54 14.32
C GLN A 11 23.38 -6.28 15.21
N LEU A 12 22.87 -7.41 14.72
CA LEU A 12 22.06 -8.35 15.46
C LEU A 12 22.76 -9.71 15.42
N ASN A 13 23.09 -10.29 16.59
CA ASN A 13 23.77 -11.59 16.68
C ASN A 13 25.06 -11.70 15.84
N ASN A 14 25.90 -10.66 15.83
CA ASN A 14 27.11 -10.55 15.01
C ASN A 14 26.88 -10.49 13.48
N GLU A 15 25.65 -10.33 13.01
CA GLU A 15 25.34 -10.04 11.60
C GLU A 15 24.99 -8.58 11.40
N GLU A 16 25.53 -7.97 10.35
CA GLU A 16 25.18 -6.60 9.94
C GLU A 16 23.83 -6.60 9.24
N LEU A 17 22.94 -5.71 9.67
CA LEU A 17 21.64 -5.52 9.04
C LEU A 17 21.75 -4.51 7.89
N ASP A 18 21.24 -4.91 6.73
CA ASP A 18 21.10 -4.00 5.59
C ASP A 18 19.98 -2.99 5.85
N LEU A 19 20.35 -1.71 5.77
CA LEU A 19 19.40 -0.61 5.77
C LEU A 19 18.79 -0.49 4.37
N VAL A 20 17.51 -0.81 4.25
CA VAL A 20 16.75 -0.67 3.01
C VAL A 20 15.86 0.57 3.06
N ASP A 21 15.81 1.30 1.94
CA ASP A 21 14.96 2.49 1.82
C ASP A 21 13.47 2.17 1.77
N THR A 22 13.11 0.97 1.27
CA THR A 22 11.72 0.51 1.23
C THR A 22 11.63 -0.97 1.55
N THR A 23 10.57 -1.38 2.24
CA THR A 23 10.27 -2.78 2.53
C THR A 23 8.77 -3.05 2.47
N ILE A 24 8.37 -4.31 2.29
CA ILE A 24 6.96 -4.70 2.32
C ILE A 24 6.70 -5.40 3.65
N PHE A 25 5.81 -4.82 4.45
CA PHE A 25 5.34 -5.41 5.70
C PHE A 25 3.83 -5.56 5.67
N LEU A 26 3.34 -6.80 5.85
CA LEU A 26 1.91 -7.13 5.78
C LEU A 26 1.24 -6.62 4.47
N GLY A 27 1.96 -6.64 3.35
CA GLY A 27 1.44 -6.14 2.07
C GLY A 27 1.37 -4.60 1.94
N ILE A 28 1.88 -3.87 2.93
CA ILE A 28 2.05 -2.41 2.90
C ILE A 28 3.52 -2.10 2.59
N THR A 29 3.74 -1.13 1.70
CA THR A 29 5.09 -0.65 1.39
C THR A 29 5.47 0.41 2.39
N LEU A 30 6.45 0.11 3.25
CA LEU A 30 7.02 1.05 4.21
C LEU A 30 8.28 1.66 3.60
N ASP A 31 8.32 2.99 3.57
CA ASP A 31 9.51 3.75 3.22
C ASP A 31 10.30 4.10 4.49
N ALA A 32 11.63 4.22 4.40
CA ALA A 32 12.52 4.52 5.51
C ALA A 32 12.24 5.88 6.16
N LYS A 33 11.62 6.81 5.43
CA LYS A 33 11.14 8.10 5.95
C LYS A 33 9.67 8.05 6.37
N LEU A 34 9.08 6.85 6.43
CA LEU A 34 7.65 6.61 6.66
C LEU A 34 6.77 7.41 5.70
N GLN A 35 7.26 7.65 4.48
CA GLN A 35 6.50 8.32 3.44
C GLN A 35 5.64 7.31 2.70
N TRP A 36 4.34 7.60 2.62
CA TRP A 36 3.36 6.73 1.98
C TRP A 36 3.34 6.85 0.45
N GLY A 37 4.17 7.70 -0.17
CA GLY A 37 4.13 7.96 -1.61
C GLY A 37 4.20 6.69 -2.48
N PRO A 38 5.22 5.82 -2.31
CA PRO A 38 5.31 4.55 -3.03
C PRO A 38 4.11 3.64 -2.78
N HIS A 39 3.64 3.58 -1.52
CA HIS A 39 2.47 2.79 -1.14
C HIS A 39 1.18 3.29 -1.81
N ILE A 40 0.92 4.60 -1.73
CA ILE A 40 -0.25 5.27 -2.32
C ILE A 40 -0.27 5.07 -3.83
N ASN A 41 0.87 5.19 -4.51
CA ASN A 41 0.94 4.94 -5.95
C ASN A 41 0.56 3.50 -6.30
N ASN A 42 1.09 2.52 -5.56
CA ASN A 42 0.75 1.12 -5.75
C ASN A 42 -0.74 0.84 -5.45
N LEU A 43 -1.25 1.40 -4.35
CA LEU A 43 -2.65 1.28 -3.95
C LEU A 43 -3.59 1.90 -4.97
N ALA A 44 -3.27 3.10 -5.48
CA ALA A 44 -4.04 3.79 -6.51
C ALA A 44 -4.13 2.99 -7.81
N ASN A 45 -3.05 2.33 -8.23
CA ASN A 45 -3.06 1.43 -9.38
C ASN A 45 -4.02 0.25 -9.17
N ARG A 46 -3.95 -0.40 -8.01
CA ARG A 46 -4.86 -1.52 -7.66
C ARG A 46 -6.32 -1.07 -7.60
N LEU A 47 -6.59 0.09 -6.99
CA LEU A 47 -7.92 0.69 -6.92
C LEU A 47 -8.45 1.07 -8.29
N SER A 48 -7.60 1.52 -9.21
CA SER A 48 -7.99 1.84 -10.59
C SER A 48 -8.46 0.59 -11.34
N SER A 49 -7.74 -0.53 -11.20
CA SER A 49 -8.18 -1.82 -11.74
C SER A 49 -9.49 -2.30 -11.08
N ALA A 50 -9.63 -2.13 -9.77
CA ALA A 50 -10.87 -2.48 -9.06
C ALA A 50 -12.06 -1.62 -9.49
N ALA A 51 -11.86 -0.32 -9.67
CA ALA A 51 -12.89 0.59 -10.18
C ALA A 51 -13.31 0.21 -11.60
N TYR A 52 -12.37 -0.17 -12.46
CA TYR A 52 -12.66 -0.68 -13.80
C TYR A 52 -13.49 -1.98 -13.74
N ALA A 53 -13.13 -2.92 -12.86
CA ALA A 53 -13.89 -4.15 -12.66
C ALA A 53 -15.34 -3.87 -12.20
N VAL A 54 -15.53 -2.99 -11.22
CA VAL A 54 -16.85 -2.55 -10.74
C VAL A 54 -17.65 -1.91 -11.88
N LYS A 55 -17.03 -1.03 -12.67
CA LYS A 55 -17.66 -0.40 -13.83
C LYS A 55 -18.12 -1.45 -14.85
N LYS A 56 -17.26 -2.41 -15.19
CA LYS A 56 -17.59 -3.48 -16.14
C LYS A 56 -18.75 -4.35 -15.64
N ILE A 57 -18.74 -4.74 -14.38
CA ILE A 57 -19.81 -5.53 -13.75
C ILE A 57 -21.12 -4.74 -13.77
N ARG A 58 -21.10 -3.44 -13.43
CA ARG A 58 -22.29 -2.57 -13.53
C ARG A 58 -22.89 -2.54 -14.94
N HIS A 59 -22.08 -2.62 -15.99
CA HIS A 59 -22.58 -2.69 -17.37
C HIS A 59 -23.18 -4.05 -17.74
N MET A 60 -22.78 -5.12 -17.05
CA MET A 60 -23.21 -6.50 -17.35
C MET A 60 -24.33 -6.99 -16.41
N THR A 61 -24.47 -6.39 -15.24
CA THR A 61 -25.38 -6.84 -14.16
C THR A 61 -26.23 -5.71 -13.61
N ASN A 62 -27.07 -6.01 -12.62
CA ASN A 62 -27.83 -5.02 -11.88
C ASN A 62 -26.94 -4.18 -10.93
N ILE A 63 -27.48 -3.04 -10.49
CA ILE A 63 -26.79 -2.08 -9.62
C ILE A 63 -26.48 -2.66 -8.23
N GLU A 64 -27.32 -3.55 -7.73
CA GLU A 64 -27.13 -4.19 -6.42
C GLU A 64 -25.90 -5.11 -6.42
N THR A 65 -25.72 -5.90 -7.47
CA THR A 65 -24.51 -6.73 -7.63
C THR A 65 -23.26 -5.87 -7.77
N ALA A 66 -23.33 -4.78 -8.55
CA ALA A 66 -22.20 -3.86 -8.67
C ALA A 66 -21.85 -3.19 -7.33
N ARG A 67 -22.86 -2.85 -6.51
CA ARG A 67 -22.67 -2.32 -5.16
C ARG A 67 -22.03 -3.35 -4.23
N LEU A 68 -22.48 -4.61 -4.29
CA LEU A 68 -21.86 -5.70 -3.52
C LEU A 68 -20.37 -5.84 -3.88
N VAL A 69 -20.03 -5.87 -5.17
CA VAL A 69 -18.65 -5.99 -5.65
C VAL A 69 -17.81 -4.78 -5.23
N TYR A 70 -18.38 -3.57 -5.24
CA TYR A 70 -17.71 -2.39 -4.71
C TYR A 70 -17.29 -2.58 -3.25
N PHE A 71 -18.22 -3.01 -2.39
CA PHE A 71 -17.92 -3.22 -0.97
C PHE A 71 -16.99 -4.41 -0.72
N SER A 72 -17.15 -5.51 -1.47
CA SER A 72 -16.33 -6.71 -1.27
C SER A 72 -14.91 -6.54 -1.78
N TYR A 73 -14.69 -5.75 -2.85
CA TYR A 73 -13.39 -5.66 -3.50
C TYR A 73 -12.74 -4.28 -3.36
N PHE A 74 -13.36 -3.23 -3.90
CA PHE A 74 -12.77 -1.90 -3.91
C PHE A 74 -12.61 -1.35 -2.48
N HIS A 75 -13.69 -1.40 -1.70
CA HIS A 75 -13.69 -0.93 -0.32
C HIS A 75 -12.74 -1.74 0.56
N SER A 76 -12.71 -3.08 0.39
CA SER A 76 -11.77 -3.93 1.14
C SER A 76 -10.31 -3.56 0.86
N ILE A 77 -9.94 -3.22 -0.37
CA ILE A 77 -8.56 -2.78 -0.70
C ILE A 77 -8.27 -1.40 -0.10
N MET A 78 -9.21 -0.46 -0.22
CA MET A 78 -9.05 0.91 0.28
C MET A 78 -8.93 0.96 1.82
N SER A 79 -9.77 0.18 2.51
CA SER A 79 -9.79 0.16 3.98
C SER A 79 -8.67 -0.69 4.57
N TYR A 80 -8.07 -1.60 3.78
CA TYR A 80 -6.95 -2.39 4.24
C TYR A 80 -5.76 -1.49 4.56
N GLY A 81 -5.22 -1.66 5.77
CA GLY A 81 -4.06 -0.93 6.21
C GLY A 81 -4.32 0.52 6.62
N ILE A 82 -5.50 1.12 6.43
CA ILE A 82 -5.77 2.54 6.78
C ILE A 82 -5.35 2.91 8.22
N LEU A 83 -5.42 1.95 9.16
CA LEU A 83 -4.99 2.08 10.55
C LEU A 83 -3.46 2.24 10.71
N LEU A 84 -2.67 1.72 9.78
CA LEU A 84 -1.20 1.74 9.80
C LEU A 84 -0.61 3.03 9.22
N TRP A 85 -1.33 3.74 8.35
CA TRP A 85 -0.83 4.94 7.65
C TRP A 85 -1.62 6.22 7.90
N GLY A 86 -2.44 6.22 8.97
CA GLY A 86 -3.34 7.30 9.39
C GLY A 86 -2.83 8.72 9.17
#